data_AF-A0A0C1FZS0-F1
#
_entry.id   AF-A0A0C1FZS0-F1
#
_cell.length_a   1.000
_cell.length_b   1.000
_cell.length_c   1.000
_cell.angle_alpha   90.00
_cell.angle_beta   90.00
_cell.angle_gamma   90.00
#
_symmetry.space_group_name_H-M   'P 1'
#
loop_
_entity.id
_entity.type
_entity.pdbx_description
1 polymer ?
#
loop_
_entity_poly.entity_id
_entity_poly.type
_entity_poly.pdbx_seq_one_letter_code
_entity_poly.pdbx_strand_id
1 'polypeptide(L)'
;MRLATYNIEWFAYLFDKDDTLMLDAKPSGVHGVDRYTQGRAIAHVLQRIDADAIMVVEAPNTGRSQRTTRALENFAAEAGLRAREAVSGFPNDTHQEIALLYDPDVLDAVHDARSSPAAPRFDGVFEIDLDVDERLDQVAFSKPPLELAVTTKGGTALRLIGAHLKSKAPHGARTPEA
;
A
#
# COMPACT_ATOMS: atom_id res chain seq x y z
N MET A 1 4.95 -9.50 18.26
CA MET A 1 4.87 -8.82 16.97
C MET A 1 3.42 -8.49 16.67
N ARG A 2 3.15 -7.28 16.24
CA ARG A 2 1.87 -6.69 15.91
C ARG A 2 1.95 -6.21 14.46
N LEU A 3 1.17 -6.84 13.60
CA LEU A 3 1.01 -6.44 12.22
C LEU A 3 -0.34 -5.75 12.07
N ALA A 4 -0.37 -4.64 11.34
CA ALA A 4 -1.59 -3.92 11.02
C ALA A 4 -1.69 -3.70 9.51
N THR A 5 -2.91 -3.46 9.03
CA THR A 5 -3.15 -2.95 7.69
C THR A 5 -4.11 -1.78 7.79
N TYR A 6 -3.86 -0.72 7.02
CA TYR A 6 -4.69 0.47 7.03
C TYR A 6 -4.77 1.08 5.63
N ASN A 7 -5.98 1.18 5.09
CA ASN A 7 -6.25 2.06 3.94
C ASN A 7 -6.41 3.50 4.46
N ILE A 8 -5.43 4.35 4.13
CA ILE A 8 -5.34 5.72 4.64
C ILE A 8 -6.22 6.70 3.85
N GLU A 9 -6.62 6.33 2.63
CA GLU A 9 -7.39 7.16 1.69
C GLU A 9 -6.62 8.43 1.25
N TRP A 10 -6.15 8.44 0.00
CA TRP A 10 -5.45 9.59 -0.62
C TRP A 10 -4.17 10.08 0.11
N PHE A 11 -3.36 9.18 0.68
CA PHE A 11 -2.22 9.61 1.51
C PHE A 11 -1.20 10.47 0.74
N ALA A 12 -1.03 10.20 -0.56
CA ALA A 12 -0.16 10.97 -1.46
C ALA A 12 -0.43 12.49 -1.42
N TYR A 13 -1.66 12.93 -1.12
CA TYR A 13 -2.06 14.34 -1.16
C TYR A 13 -1.55 15.14 0.05
N LEU A 14 -1.02 14.45 1.05
CA LEU A 14 -0.36 15.07 2.19
C LEU A 14 1.12 15.39 1.93
N PHE A 15 1.69 14.96 0.81
CA PHE A 15 3.11 15.14 0.50
C PHE A 15 3.32 16.01 -0.73
N ASP A 16 4.37 16.82 -0.72
CA ASP A 16 4.74 17.63 -1.87
C ASP A 16 5.54 16.82 -2.91
N LYS A 17 6.01 17.50 -3.96
CA LYS A 17 6.79 16.86 -5.03
C LYS A 17 8.16 16.33 -4.56
N ASP A 18 8.62 16.75 -3.40
CA ASP A 18 9.89 16.38 -2.80
C ASP A 18 9.68 15.39 -1.62
N ASP A 19 8.47 14.86 -1.47
CA ASP A 19 8.01 13.95 -0.40
C ASP A 19 8.03 14.55 1.01
N THR A 20 7.91 15.88 1.11
CA THR A 20 7.78 16.57 2.39
C THR A 20 6.33 16.59 2.84
N LEU A 21 6.07 16.22 4.10
CA LEU A 21 4.74 16.27 4.68
C LEU A 21 4.25 17.73 4.80
N MET A 22 3.06 18.01 4.26
CA MET A 22 2.44 19.33 4.28
C MET A 22 1.36 19.38 5.36
N LEU A 23 1.68 19.95 6.52
CA LEU A 23 0.74 20.16 7.63
C LEU A 23 0.20 21.60 7.64
N ASP A 24 -0.56 21.98 6.62
CA ASP A 24 -1.23 23.29 6.54
C ASP A 24 -2.76 23.16 6.47
N ALA A 25 -3.45 24.29 6.55
CA ALA A 25 -4.92 24.36 6.52
C ALA A 25 -5.50 24.28 5.09
N LYS A 26 -4.75 23.81 4.09
CA LYS A 26 -5.29 23.63 2.73
C LYS A 26 -6.08 22.33 2.62
N PRO A 27 -7.00 22.21 1.65
CA PRO A 27 -7.78 20.99 1.45
C PRO A 27 -6.88 19.76 1.26
N SER A 28 -7.29 18.64 1.86
CA SER A 28 -6.68 17.32 1.67
C SER A 28 -7.38 16.54 0.54
N GLY A 29 -7.03 15.26 0.38
CA GLY A 29 -7.77 14.34 -0.51
C GLY A 29 -9.14 13.92 0.03
N VAL A 30 -9.40 14.15 1.33
CA VAL A 30 -10.67 13.83 1.99
C VAL A 30 -11.58 15.06 1.98
N HIS A 31 -12.82 14.87 1.52
CA HIS A 31 -13.79 15.96 1.38
C HIS A 31 -14.08 16.66 2.71
N GLY A 32 -13.90 17.98 2.73
CA GLY A 32 -14.17 18.81 3.91
C GLY A 32 -13.12 18.71 5.02
N VAL A 33 -11.98 18.05 4.77
CA VAL A 33 -10.89 17.89 5.74
C VAL A 33 -9.63 18.55 5.19
N ASP A 34 -8.98 19.37 6.00
CA ASP A 34 -7.69 19.97 5.67
C ASP A 34 -6.51 19.02 5.97
N ARG A 35 -5.35 19.29 5.36
CA ARG A 35 -4.17 18.41 5.45
C ARG A 35 -3.60 18.32 6.85
N TYR A 36 -3.64 19.39 7.62
CA TYR A 36 -3.24 19.38 9.03
C TYR A 36 -4.12 18.41 9.82
N THR A 37 -5.45 18.52 9.69
CA THR A 37 -6.42 17.66 10.39
C THR A 37 -6.25 16.20 9.98
N GLN A 38 -6.20 15.88 8.68
CA GLN A 38 -6.01 14.50 8.21
C GLN A 38 -4.66 13.94 8.68
N GLY A 39 -3.56 14.66 8.47
CA GLY A 39 -2.22 14.21 8.84
C GLY A 39 -2.06 13.93 10.33
N ARG A 40 -2.58 14.82 11.19
CA ARG A 40 -2.53 14.63 12.65
C ARG A 40 -3.43 13.48 13.11
N ALA A 41 -4.58 13.26 12.48
CA ALA A 41 -5.44 12.13 12.79
C ALA A 41 -4.79 10.80 12.42
N ILE A 42 -4.17 10.69 11.23
CA ILE A 42 -3.41 9.50 10.81
C ILE A 42 -2.28 9.24 11.81
N ALA A 43 -1.48 10.25 12.15
CA ALA A 43 -0.39 10.11 13.10
C ALA A 43 -0.89 9.60 14.46
N HIS A 44 -1.98 10.17 14.98
CA HIS A 44 -2.58 9.74 16.24
C HIS A 44 -3.02 8.26 16.20
N VAL A 45 -3.67 7.82 15.12
CA VAL A 45 -4.09 6.43 14.96
C VAL A 45 -2.87 5.49 14.90
N LEU A 46 -1.87 5.79 14.08
CA LEU A 46 -0.70 4.95 13.93
C LEU A 46 0.13 4.85 15.21
N GLN A 47 0.29 5.97 15.93
CA GLN A 47 0.89 5.99 17.27
C GLN A 47 0.13 5.11 18.27
N ARG A 48 -1.21 5.11 18.20
CA ARG A 48 -2.05 4.36 19.14
C ARG A 48 -2.09 2.86 18.84
N ILE A 49 -2.00 2.49 17.57
CA ILE A 49 -1.87 1.10 17.11
C ILE A 49 -0.52 0.52 17.55
N ASP A 50 0.56 1.31 17.44
CA ASP A 50 1.91 0.94 17.88
C ASP A 50 2.36 -0.43 17.32
N ALA A 51 2.18 -0.62 16.01
CA ALA A 51 2.51 -1.86 15.31
C ALA A 51 4.00 -1.98 14.96
N ASP A 52 4.48 -3.22 14.88
CA ASP A 52 5.83 -3.56 14.42
C ASP A 52 5.94 -3.37 12.91
N ALA A 53 4.85 -3.61 12.18
CA ALA A 53 4.72 -3.23 10.78
C ALA A 53 3.27 -2.95 10.39
N ILE A 54 3.11 -2.03 9.44
CA ILE A 54 1.85 -1.50 8.96
C ILE A 54 1.85 -1.59 7.44
N MET A 55 0.97 -2.43 6.90
CA MET A 55 0.66 -2.42 5.48
C MET A 55 -0.18 -1.17 5.19
N VAL A 56 0.42 -0.20 4.51
CA VAL A 56 -0.22 1.03 4.10
C VAL A 56 -0.85 0.81 2.72
N VAL A 57 -2.18 0.83 2.70
CA VAL A 57 -2.96 0.82 1.46
C VAL A 57 -3.31 2.26 1.09
N GLU A 58 -3.21 2.57 -0.20
CA GLU A 58 -3.21 3.96 -0.71
C GLU A 58 -2.03 4.79 -0.17
N ALA A 59 -0.86 4.15 -0.15
CA ALA A 59 0.41 4.78 0.16
C ALA A 59 0.75 5.91 -0.86
N PRO A 60 1.69 6.81 -0.52
CA PRO A 60 2.19 7.84 -1.43
C PRO A 60 2.79 7.27 -2.73
N ASN A 61 3.18 8.16 -3.62
CA ASN A 61 3.53 7.79 -5.00
C ASN A 61 5.04 7.64 -5.20
N THR A 62 5.42 6.76 -6.12
CA THR A 62 6.75 6.72 -6.73
C THR A 62 6.66 7.20 -8.18
N GLY A 63 7.52 8.15 -8.57
CA GLY A 63 7.59 8.67 -9.93
C GLY A 63 8.16 10.08 -10.01
N ARG A 64 8.63 10.52 -11.19
CA ARG A 64 9.35 11.80 -11.38
C ARG A 64 10.40 12.03 -10.28
N SER A 65 10.09 12.88 -9.30
CA SER A 65 10.92 13.15 -8.12
C SER A 65 10.49 12.40 -6.87
N GLN A 66 9.23 11.99 -6.76
CA GLN A 66 8.60 11.37 -5.59
C GLN A 66 8.99 9.90 -5.40
N ARG A 67 9.04 9.47 -4.14
CA ARG A 67 9.31 8.09 -3.72
C ARG A 67 8.44 7.73 -2.52
N THR A 68 7.65 6.68 -2.66
CA THR A 68 6.73 6.18 -1.62
C THR A 68 7.44 5.91 -0.30
N THR A 69 8.60 5.26 -0.36
CA THR A 69 9.38 4.94 0.84
C THR A 69 9.85 6.19 1.56
N ARG A 70 10.40 7.17 0.83
CA ARG A 70 10.84 8.45 1.42
C ARG A 70 9.70 9.22 2.05
N ALA A 71 8.54 9.30 1.39
CA ALA A 71 7.36 9.96 1.95
C ALA A 71 6.91 9.32 3.27
N LEU A 72 6.83 7.99 3.30
CA LEU A 72 6.42 7.25 4.50
C LEU A 72 7.44 7.36 5.64
N GLU A 73 8.74 7.32 5.34
CA GLU A 73 9.82 7.50 6.32
C GLU A 73 9.82 8.92 6.90
N ASN A 74 9.64 9.94 6.05
CA ASN A 74 9.49 11.34 6.49
C ASN A 74 8.27 11.50 7.41
N PHE A 75 7.15 10.89 7.05
CA PHE A 75 5.95 10.89 7.90
C PHE A 75 6.20 10.17 9.23
N ALA A 76 6.83 9.00 9.21
CA ALA A 76 7.12 8.24 10.41
C ALA A 76 8.02 9.00 11.38
N ALA A 77 9.01 9.74 10.86
CA ALA A 77 9.87 10.62 11.64
C ALA A 77 9.08 11.75 12.29
N GLU A 78 8.24 12.46 11.53
CA GLU A 78 7.39 13.54 12.04
C GLU A 78 6.37 13.04 13.08
N ALA A 79 5.79 11.86 12.85
CA ALA A 79 4.82 11.23 13.73
C ALA A 79 5.46 10.48 14.92
N GLY A 80 6.79 10.35 15.00
CA GLY A 80 7.46 9.63 16.07
C GLY A 80 7.08 8.14 16.15
N LEU A 81 6.94 7.48 15.01
CA LEU A 81 6.59 6.06 14.94
C LEU A 81 7.83 5.18 15.12
N ARG A 82 7.67 4.02 15.77
CA ARG A 82 8.73 2.99 15.80
C ARG A 82 8.91 2.31 14.44
N ALA A 83 7.80 2.12 13.73
CA ALA A 83 7.80 1.70 12.34
C ALA A 83 8.26 2.88 11.48
N ARG A 84 9.52 2.82 11.03
CA ARG A 84 10.26 3.98 10.51
C ARG A 84 11.06 3.71 9.24
N GLU A 85 11.04 2.48 8.74
CA GLU A 85 11.63 2.11 7.45
C GLU A 85 10.52 1.60 6.53
N ALA A 86 10.59 1.92 5.24
CA ALA A 86 9.54 1.56 4.31
C ALA A 86 10.07 0.70 3.14
N VAL A 87 9.26 -0.28 2.74
CA VAL A 87 9.45 -1.05 1.51
C VAL A 87 8.21 -0.96 0.65
N SER A 88 8.40 -0.67 -0.64
CA SER A 88 7.34 -0.63 -1.64
C SER A 88 7.63 -1.65 -2.76
N GLY A 89 6.60 -1.94 -3.54
CA GLY A 89 6.67 -2.88 -4.66
C GLY A 89 6.83 -2.17 -5.99
N PHE A 90 6.13 -2.68 -7.00
CA PHE A 90 6.09 -2.03 -8.31
C PHE A 90 5.37 -0.68 -8.24
N PRO A 91 5.95 0.39 -8.80
CA PRO A 91 5.27 1.67 -8.91
C PRO A 91 4.06 1.55 -9.83
N ASN A 92 3.05 2.40 -9.63
CA ASN A 92 1.87 2.44 -10.49
C ASN A 92 1.35 3.87 -10.67
N ASP A 93 0.52 4.06 -11.70
CA ASP A 93 0.03 5.38 -12.09
C ASP A 93 -1.24 5.84 -11.33
N THR A 94 -1.68 5.11 -10.31
CA THR A 94 -2.98 5.36 -9.66
C THR A 94 -2.92 6.33 -8.48
N HIS A 95 -1.73 6.82 -8.15
CA HIS A 95 -1.46 7.62 -6.95
C HIS A 95 -1.89 6.93 -5.62
N GLN A 96 -1.93 5.61 -5.61
CA GLN A 96 -2.46 4.78 -4.53
C GLN A 96 -1.64 3.50 -4.41
N GLU A 97 -0.36 3.65 -4.05
CA GLU A 97 0.53 2.51 -3.93
C GLU A 97 0.19 1.64 -2.71
N ILE A 98 0.89 0.51 -2.61
CA ILE A 98 0.85 -0.38 -1.45
C ILE A 98 2.30 -0.48 -0.95
N ALA A 99 2.50 -0.20 0.33
CA ALA A 99 3.82 -0.20 0.95
C ALA A 99 3.73 -0.77 2.37
N LEU A 100 4.83 -1.31 2.88
CA LEU A 100 4.97 -1.69 4.28
C LEU A 100 5.87 -0.68 4.98
N LEU A 101 5.36 -0.04 6.03
CA LEU A 101 6.15 0.71 6.99
C LEU A 101 6.43 -0.21 8.19
N TYR A 102 7.70 -0.39 8.58
CA TYR A 102 8.08 -1.35 9.61
C TYR A 102 9.17 -0.82 10.55
N ASP A 103 9.26 -1.46 11.71
CA ASP A 103 10.28 -1.20 12.72
C ASP A 103 11.51 -2.08 12.44
N PRO A 104 12.63 -1.50 11.99
CA PRO A 104 13.82 -2.27 11.61
C PRO A 104 14.54 -2.91 12.81
N ASP A 105 14.18 -2.55 14.05
CA ASP A 105 14.74 -3.19 15.24
C ASP A 105 14.08 -4.54 15.55
N VAL A 106 12.95 -4.87 14.91
CA VAL A 106 12.17 -6.10 15.18
C VAL A 106 12.01 -7.00 13.97
N LEU A 107 12.12 -6.47 12.75
CA LEU A 107 12.10 -7.25 11.52
C LEU A 107 12.82 -6.55 10.35
N ASP A 108 13.18 -7.33 9.35
CA ASP A 108 13.63 -6.88 8.03
C ASP A 108 12.59 -7.29 6.99
N ALA A 109 12.37 -6.44 5.97
CA ALA A 109 11.42 -6.71 4.89
C ALA A 109 12.01 -6.32 3.54
N VAL A 110 11.88 -7.19 2.54
CA VAL A 110 12.29 -6.92 1.16
C VAL A 110 11.19 -7.28 0.19
N HIS A 111 11.08 -6.49 -0.89
CA HIS A 111 10.23 -6.83 -2.02
C HIS A 111 10.76 -8.11 -2.68
N ASP A 112 9.93 -9.16 -2.69
CA ASP A 112 10.28 -10.49 -3.20
C ASP A 112 9.12 -11.05 -4.02
N ALA A 113 8.89 -10.41 -5.17
CA ALA A 113 7.91 -10.82 -6.17
C ALA A 113 8.35 -12.13 -6.83
N ARG A 114 7.50 -13.16 -6.78
CA ARG A 114 7.81 -14.50 -7.31
C ARG A 114 6.91 -14.83 -8.48
N SER A 115 7.43 -15.64 -9.40
CA SER A 115 6.65 -16.19 -10.53
C SER A 115 6.81 -17.69 -10.63
N SER A 116 5.73 -18.36 -10.98
CA SER A 116 5.74 -19.71 -11.56
C SER A 116 4.73 -19.80 -12.70
N PRO A 117 4.78 -20.84 -13.55
CA PRO A 117 3.77 -21.02 -14.60
C PRO A 117 2.33 -21.05 -14.08
N ALA A 118 2.09 -21.56 -12.86
CA ALA A 118 0.76 -21.62 -12.24
C ALA A 118 0.40 -20.34 -11.44
N ALA A 119 1.36 -19.45 -11.20
CA ALA A 119 1.17 -18.22 -10.44
C ALA A 119 2.12 -17.16 -11.02
N PRO A 120 1.72 -16.50 -12.13
CA PRO A 120 2.52 -15.42 -12.71
C PRO A 120 2.56 -14.22 -11.77
N ARG A 121 3.55 -13.34 -12.00
CA ARG A 121 3.75 -12.14 -11.18
C ARG A 121 2.61 -11.15 -11.32
N PHE A 122 2.39 -10.39 -10.25
CA PHE A 122 1.34 -9.38 -10.17
C PHE A 122 1.56 -8.13 -11.02
N ASP A 123 2.78 -7.85 -11.48
CA ASP A 123 3.07 -6.77 -12.46
C ASP A 123 2.92 -7.22 -13.92
N GLY A 124 2.45 -8.44 -14.14
CA GLY A 124 2.18 -8.99 -15.46
C GLY A 124 0.74 -8.84 -15.94
N VAL A 125 0.50 -9.39 -17.13
CA VAL A 125 -0.84 -9.60 -17.69
C VAL A 125 -1.22 -11.05 -17.46
N PHE A 126 -2.41 -11.26 -16.93
CA PHE A 126 -3.02 -12.56 -16.74
C PHE A 126 -3.96 -12.84 -17.90
N GLU A 127 -3.97 -14.08 -18.39
CA GLU A 127 -4.91 -14.56 -19.39
C GLU A 127 -5.97 -15.38 -18.65
N ILE A 128 -7.15 -14.80 -18.46
CA ILE A 128 -8.24 -15.39 -17.65
C ILE A 128 -9.52 -15.34 -18.48
N ASP A 129 -10.21 -16.46 -18.60
CA ASP A 129 -11.59 -16.49 -19.08
C ASP A 129 -12.51 -16.08 -17.92
N LEU A 130 -13.04 -14.85 -17.98
CA LEU A 130 -13.84 -14.27 -16.90
C LEU A 130 -15.34 -14.52 -17.05
N ASP A 131 -15.82 -14.81 -18.26
CA ASP A 131 -17.26 -14.97 -18.57
C ASP A 131 -17.63 -16.38 -19.07
N VAL A 132 -16.67 -17.32 -19.05
CA VAL A 132 -16.84 -18.72 -19.44
C VAL A 132 -17.25 -18.84 -20.92
N ASP A 133 -16.69 -17.97 -21.77
CA ASP A 133 -16.88 -17.97 -23.22
C ASP A 133 -15.76 -18.71 -23.99
N GLU A 134 -14.83 -19.34 -23.26
CA GLU A 134 -13.62 -20.01 -23.77
C GLU A 134 -12.61 -19.07 -24.46
N ARG A 135 -12.74 -17.75 -24.29
CA ARG A 135 -11.77 -16.75 -24.72
C ARG A 135 -11.04 -16.17 -23.52
N LEU A 136 -9.71 -16.13 -23.61
CA LEU A 136 -8.89 -15.53 -22.57
C LEU A 136 -8.93 -14.00 -22.67
N ASP A 137 -9.35 -13.34 -21.59
CA ASP A 137 -9.21 -11.90 -21.42
C ASP A 137 -7.85 -11.55 -20.83
N GLN A 138 -7.29 -10.42 -21.27
CA GLN A 138 -6.09 -9.85 -20.69
C GLN A 138 -6.43 -8.98 -19.49
N VAL A 139 -6.01 -9.44 -18.31
CA VAL A 139 -6.26 -8.77 -17.03
C VAL A 139 -4.94 -8.32 -16.43
N ALA A 140 -4.81 -7.02 -16.13
CA ALA A 140 -3.65 -6.46 -15.46
C ALA A 140 -4.06 -5.75 -14.17
N PHE A 141 -3.22 -5.85 -13.13
CA PHE A 141 -3.44 -5.10 -11.89
C PHE A 141 -3.10 -3.63 -12.11
N SER A 142 -4.10 -2.75 -11.91
CA SER A 142 -3.83 -1.30 -11.84
C SER A 142 -2.98 -0.91 -10.63
N LYS A 143 -3.03 -1.71 -9.56
CA LYS A 143 -2.22 -1.62 -8.35
C LYS A 143 -1.70 -3.02 -8.05
N PRO A 144 -0.51 -3.39 -8.55
CA PRO A 144 0.06 -4.71 -8.28
C PRO A 144 0.17 -4.96 -6.77
N PRO A 145 -0.31 -6.11 -6.25
CA PRO A 145 -0.04 -6.52 -4.89
C PRO A 145 1.45 -6.44 -4.51
N LEU A 146 1.71 -6.03 -3.28
CA LEU A 146 3.05 -5.98 -2.70
C LEU A 146 3.42 -7.33 -2.10
N GLU A 147 4.41 -8.01 -2.67
CA GLU A 147 4.92 -9.30 -2.19
C GLU A 147 6.22 -9.13 -1.39
N LEU A 148 6.23 -9.60 -0.14
CA LEU A 148 7.37 -9.41 0.77
C LEU A 148 7.91 -10.74 1.30
N ALA A 149 9.23 -10.83 1.34
CA ALA A 149 9.93 -11.71 2.26
C ALA A 149 10.25 -10.92 3.53
N VAL A 150 9.79 -11.41 4.68
CA VAL A 150 10.00 -10.77 5.98
C VAL A 150 10.76 -11.72 6.88
N THR A 151 11.78 -11.21 7.58
CA THR A 151 12.52 -11.96 8.59
C THR A 151 12.49 -11.20 9.90
N THR A 152 11.93 -11.81 10.93
CA THR A 152 11.97 -11.23 12.29
C THR A 152 13.39 -11.28 12.84
N LYS A 153 13.77 -10.38 13.76
CA LYS A 153 15.08 -10.49 14.43
C LYS A 153 15.26 -11.77 15.25
N GLY A 154 14.16 -12.45 15.60
CA GLY A 154 14.18 -13.79 16.20
C GLY A 154 14.40 -14.94 15.20
N GLY A 155 14.55 -14.65 13.90
CA GLY A 155 14.83 -15.63 12.85
C GLY A 155 13.61 -16.27 12.19
N THR A 156 12.39 -15.94 12.62
CA THR A 156 11.16 -16.40 11.93
C THR A 156 11.06 -15.75 10.55
N ALA A 157 10.94 -16.57 9.51
CA ALA A 157 10.69 -16.13 8.14
C ALA A 157 9.18 -16.13 7.82
N LEU A 158 8.69 -15.07 7.20
CA LEU A 158 7.30 -14.87 6.83
C LEU A 158 7.19 -14.44 5.35
N ARG A 159 6.06 -14.78 4.74
CA ARG A 159 5.63 -14.26 3.43
C ARG A 159 4.39 -13.40 3.64
N LEU A 160 4.49 -12.13 3.25
CA LEU A 160 3.38 -11.19 3.37
C LEU A 160 2.99 -10.71 1.97
N ILE A 161 1.69 -10.61 1.72
CA ILE A 161 1.14 -10.01 0.50
C ILE A 161 0.15 -8.92 0.91
N GLY A 162 0.38 -7.69 0.45
CA GLY A 162 -0.54 -6.58 0.57
C GLY A 162 -1.30 -6.36 -0.73
N ALA A 163 -2.64 -6.34 -0.70
CA ALA A 163 -3.46 -6.16 -1.89
C ALA A 163 -4.55 -5.11 -1.68
N HIS A 164 -4.83 -4.32 -2.72
CA HIS A 164 -5.94 -3.38 -2.77
C HIS A 164 -6.79 -3.68 -3.99
N LEU A 165 -7.73 -4.62 -3.82
CA LEU A 165 -8.56 -5.11 -4.91
C LEU A 165 -9.83 -4.28 -5.01
N LYS A 166 -10.11 -3.77 -6.22
CA LYS A 166 -11.42 -3.18 -6.51
C LYS A 166 -12.40 -4.31 -6.76
N SER A 167 -13.44 -4.40 -5.94
CA SER A 167 -14.64 -5.15 -6.34
C SER A 167 -15.29 -4.40 -7.50
N LYS A 168 -15.22 -4.96 -8.71
CA LYS A 168 -16.27 -4.72 -9.70
C LYS A 168 -17.20 -5.91 -9.57
N ALA A 169 -18.45 -5.68 -9.16
CA ALA A 169 -19.50 -6.63 -9.52
C ALA A 169 -19.47 -6.77 -11.05
N PRO A 170 -19.55 -8.00 -11.60
CA PRO A 170 -19.55 -8.18 -13.05
C PRO A 170 -20.66 -7.31 -13.63
N HIS A 171 -20.31 -6.47 -14.61
CA HIS A 171 -21.28 -5.65 -15.33
C HIS A 171 -22.34 -6.59 -15.93
N GLY A 172 -23.55 -6.63 -15.35
CA GLY A 172 -24.63 -7.50 -15.81
C GLY A 172 -25.21 -8.49 -14.79
N ALA A 173 -24.61 -8.63 -13.59
CA ALA A 173 -25.20 -9.43 -12.51
C ALA A 173 -26.48 -8.75 -11.98
N ARG A 174 -27.64 -9.19 -12.47
CA ARG A 174 -28.97 -8.64 -12.10
C ARG A 174 -29.62 -9.34 -10.90
N THR A 175 -28.92 -10.20 -10.18
CA THR A 175 -29.48 -10.89 -9.01
C THR A 175 -28.42 -11.08 -7.92
N PRO A 176 -28.76 -10.82 -6.64
CA PRO A 176 -27.96 -11.32 -5.53
C PRO A 176 -28.19 -12.82 -5.38
N GLU A 177 -27.12 -13.59 -5.60
CA GLU A 177 -26.81 -14.95 -5.13
C GLU A 177 -27.82 -16.10 -5.37
N ALA A 178 -27.29 -17.19 -5.92
CA ALA A 178 -27.57 -18.56 -5.51
C ALA A 178 -26.29 -19.38 -5.63
#